data_AF-A0A432WKY6-F1
#
_entry.id   AF-A0A432WKY6-F1
#
_cell.length_a   1.000
_cell.length_b   1.000
_cell.length_c   1.000
_cell.angle_alpha   90.00
_cell.angle_beta   90.00
_cell.angle_gamma   90.00
#
_symmetry.space_group_name_H-M   'P 1'
#
loop_
_entity.id
_entity.type
_entity.pdbx_description
1 polymer ?
#
loop_
_entity_poly.entity_id
_entity_poly.type
_entity_poly.pdbx_seq_one_letter_code
_entity_poly.pdbx_strand_id
1 'polypeptide(L)'
;MSQALPESNARNLDELLEQIEPVFDDVVIDGSDDELFASGYLRGHFDLVAAQLSLQGEQQGDSLWPALEKAIADASHELTPADQIHVENLYLKLRARAGLA
;
A
#
# COMPACT_ATOMS: atom_id res chain seq x y z
N MET A 1 27.54 -27.26 14.55
CA MET A 1 27.46 -25.91 13.97
C MET A 1 26.20 -25.87 13.13
N SER A 2 25.10 -25.36 13.70
CA SER A 2 23.84 -25.22 12.98
C SER A 2 23.98 -24.01 12.08
N GLN A 3 24.04 -24.22 10.77
CA GLN A 3 23.91 -23.12 9.81
C GLN A 3 22.45 -22.67 9.88
N ALA A 4 22.23 -21.41 10.24
CA ALA A 4 20.93 -20.77 10.10
C ALA A 4 20.57 -20.77 8.60
N LEU A 5 19.32 -21.14 8.31
CA LEU A 5 18.74 -21.07 6.98
C LEU A 5 18.85 -19.63 6.45
N PRO A 6 19.00 -19.42 5.13
CA PRO A 6 18.96 -18.08 4.57
C PRO A 6 17.62 -17.44 4.94
N GLU A 7 17.67 -16.35 5.70
CA GLU A 7 16.50 -15.54 6.01
C GLU A 7 15.88 -15.11 4.68
N SER A 8 14.59 -15.43 4.53
CA SER A 8 13.80 -15.18 3.34
C SER A 8 14.04 -13.78 2.81
N ASN A 9 14.16 -13.66 1.49
CA ASN A 9 14.27 -12.41 0.72
C ASN A 9 12.99 -11.53 0.81
N ALA A 10 12.20 -11.67 1.87
CA ALA A 10 10.99 -10.92 2.17
C ALA A 10 11.39 -9.57 2.78
N ARG A 11 10.89 -8.48 2.22
CA ARG A 11 11.15 -7.14 2.78
C ARG A 11 10.49 -7.02 4.15
N ASN A 12 11.17 -6.32 5.04
CA ASN A 12 10.56 -5.88 6.28
C ASN A 12 9.41 -4.89 5.99
N LEU A 13 8.38 -4.90 6.83
CA LEU A 13 7.22 -4.02 6.69
C LEU A 13 7.63 -2.54 6.66
N ASP A 14 8.44 -2.08 7.62
CA ASP A 14 8.82 -0.67 7.73
C ASP A 14 9.62 -0.22 6.49
N GLU A 15 10.59 -1.03 6.05
CA GLU A 15 11.37 -0.77 4.82
C GLU A 15 10.48 -0.68 3.57
N LEU A 16 9.45 -1.54 3.50
CA LEU A 16 8.50 -1.52 2.40
C LEU A 16 7.64 -0.25 2.41
N LEU A 17 7.15 0.16 3.58
CA LEU A 17 6.34 1.37 3.75
C LEU A 17 7.13 2.60 3.32
N GLU A 18 8.35 2.78 3.83
CA GLU A 18 9.25 3.89 3.46
C GLU A 18 9.55 3.92 1.95
N GLN A 19 9.63 2.76 1.30
CA GLN A 19 9.90 2.65 -0.13
C GLN A 19 8.74 3.18 -1.00
N ILE A 20 7.49 2.94 -0.59
CA ILE A 20 6.28 3.19 -1.39
C ILE A 20 5.54 4.46 -1.02
N GLU A 21 5.70 4.97 0.21
CA GLU A 21 5.11 6.25 0.67
C GLU A 21 5.30 7.43 -0.31
N PRO A 22 6.49 7.63 -0.94
CA PRO A 22 6.69 8.73 -1.87
C PRO A 22 5.72 8.75 -3.07
N VAL A 23 5.12 7.61 -3.44
CA VAL A 23 4.13 7.54 -4.52
C VAL A 23 2.91 8.40 -4.22
N PHE A 24 2.50 8.51 -2.95
CA PHE A 24 1.40 9.37 -2.56
C PHE A 24 1.77 10.86 -2.66
N ASP A 25 2.99 11.21 -2.24
CA ASP A 25 3.47 12.59 -2.24
C ASP A 25 3.66 13.12 -3.67
N ASP A 26 4.11 12.27 -4.61
CA ASP A 26 4.22 12.62 -6.03
C ASP A 26 2.86 13.02 -6.62
N VAL A 27 1.77 12.35 -6.20
CA VAL A 27 0.40 12.70 -6.65
C VAL A 27 -0.05 14.05 -6.09
N VAL A 28 0.41 14.44 -4.90
CA VAL A 28 0.08 15.76 -4.31
C VAL A 28 0.67 16.90 -5.14
N ILE A 29 1.82 16.67 -5.79
CA ILE A 29 2.54 17.70 -6.54
C ILE A 29 1.99 17.83 -7.97
N ASP A 30 1.80 16.71 -8.66
CA ASP A 30 1.56 16.69 -10.11
C ASP A 30 0.21 16.08 -10.53
N GLY A 31 -0.60 15.58 -9.58
CA GLY A 31 -1.84 14.87 -9.85
C GLY A 31 -3.03 15.76 -10.24
N SER A 32 -3.97 15.19 -11.00
CA SER A 32 -5.29 15.82 -11.21
C SER A 32 -6.15 15.81 -9.94
N ASP A 33 -7.27 16.54 -9.92
CA ASP A 33 -8.23 16.51 -8.80
C ASP A 33 -8.73 15.08 -8.48
N ASP A 34 -8.99 14.27 -9.51
CA ASP A 34 -9.43 12.87 -9.33
C ASP A 34 -8.29 11.99 -8.79
N GLU A 35 -7.05 12.22 -9.23
CA GLU A 35 -5.89 11.51 -8.69
C GLU A 35 -5.57 11.92 -7.26
N LEU A 36 -5.74 13.21 -6.92
CA LEU A 36 -5.61 13.73 -5.56
C LEU A 36 -6.65 13.09 -4.63
N PHE A 37 -7.90 12.96 -5.09
CA PHE A 37 -8.93 12.23 -4.34
C PHE A 37 -8.52 10.77 -4.10
N ALA A 38 -8.12 10.06 -5.17
CA ALA A 38 -7.69 8.67 -5.08
C ALA A 38 -6.47 8.48 -4.16
N SER A 39 -5.52 9.43 -4.18
CA SER A 39 -4.36 9.46 -3.28
C SER A 39 -4.77 9.63 -1.83
N GLY A 40 -5.65 10.60 -1.52
CA GLY A 40 -6.16 10.78 -0.16
C GLY A 40 -6.92 9.56 0.36
N TYR A 41 -7.81 9.00 -0.47
CA TYR A 41 -8.58 7.79 -0.13
C TYR A 41 -7.65 6.60 0.15
N LEU A 42 -6.75 6.28 -0.78
CA LEU A 42 -5.88 5.12 -0.66
C LEU A 42 -4.85 5.29 0.46
N ARG A 43 -4.29 6.49 0.65
CA ARG A 43 -3.35 6.79 1.75
C ARG A 43 -4.01 6.58 3.10
N GLY A 44 -5.28 6.99 3.27
CA GLY A 44 -6.01 6.76 4.51
C GLY A 44 -6.15 5.27 4.86
N HIS A 45 -6.48 4.43 3.89
CA HIS A 45 -6.55 2.98 4.10
C HIS A 45 -5.17 2.36 4.33
N PHE A 46 -4.17 2.82 3.58
CA PHE A 46 -2.77 2.40 3.72
C PHE A 46 -2.24 2.66 5.14
N ASP A 47 -2.36 3.89 5.64
CA ASP A 47 -1.90 4.28 6.97
C ASP A 47 -2.60 3.46 8.08
N LEU A 48 -3.91 3.25 7.94
CA LEU A 48 -4.68 2.46 8.88
C LEU A 48 -4.23 0.99 8.90
N VAL A 49 -4.03 0.38 7.74
CA VAL A 49 -3.56 -1.01 7.62
C VAL A 49 -2.14 -1.15 8.15
N ALA A 50 -1.24 -0.23 7.78
CA ALA A 50 0.14 -0.22 8.28
C ALA A 50 0.15 -0.17 9.81
N ALA A 51 -0.59 0.75 10.42
CA ALA A 51 -0.71 0.86 11.87
C ALA A 51 -1.27 -0.43 12.52
N GLN A 52 -2.28 -1.07 11.90
CA GLN A 52 -2.84 -2.32 12.41
C GLN A 52 -1.82 -3.47 12.39
N LEU A 53 -1.08 -3.61 11.29
CA LEU A 53 -0.04 -4.64 11.15
C LEU A 53 1.09 -4.42 12.16
N SER A 54 1.55 -3.18 12.33
CA SER A 54 2.56 -2.83 13.34
C SER A 54 2.07 -3.14 14.76
N LEU A 55 0.81 -2.82 15.10
CA LEU A 55 0.21 -3.14 16.41
C LEU A 55 0.09 -4.65 16.67
N GLN A 56 -0.09 -5.43 15.61
CA GLN A 56 -0.11 -6.90 15.67
C GLN A 56 1.28 -7.52 15.75
N GLY A 57 2.35 -6.71 15.63
CA GLY A 57 3.72 -7.18 15.61
C GLY A 57 4.10 -7.88 14.31
N GLU A 58 3.37 -7.63 13.22
CA GLU A 58 3.75 -8.13 11.89
C GLU A 58 4.99 -7.40 11.39
N GLN A 59 5.91 -8.16 10.81
CA GLN A 59 7.18 -7.65 10.28
C GLN A 59 7.35 -7.97 8.80
N GLN A 60 6.51 -8.83 8.23
CA GLN A 60 6.58 -9.22 6.83
C GLN A 60 5.86 -8.18 5.96
N GLY A 61 6.58 -7.54 5.05
CA GLY A 61 6.00 -6.56 4.13
C GLY A 61 4.94 -7.15 3.21
N ASP A 62 5.01 -8.45 2.91
CA ASP A 62 4.02 -9.12 2.07
C ASP A 62 2.60 -9.15 2.70
N SER A 63 2.50 -9.02 4.03
CA SER A 63 1.21 -8.93 4.74
C SER A 63 0.44 -7.65 4.44
N LEU A 64 1.10 -6.59 3.94
CA LEU A 64 0.48 -5.32 3.58
C LEU A 64 -0.56 -5.48 2.47
N TRP A 65 -0.23 -6.18 1.39
CA TRP A 65 -1.04 -6.22 0.16
C TRP A 65 -2.43 -6.85 0.36
N PRO A 66 -2.57 -8.07 0.91
CA PRO A 66 -3.88 -8.64 1.13
C PRO A 66 -4.69 -7.84 2.17
N ALA A 67 -4.03 -7.23 3.16
CA ALA A 67 -4.72 -6.39 4.15
C ALA A 67 -5.24 -5.09 3.51
N LEU A 68 -4.46 -4.46 2.64
CA LEU A 68 -4.84 -3.25 1.91
C LEU A 68 -5.94 -3.52 0.88
N GLU A 69 -5.84 -4.60 0.10
CA GLU A 69 -6.90 -5.02 -0.82
C GLU A 69 -8.21 -5.25 -0.08
N LYS A 70 -8.16 -5.92 1.08
CA LYS A 70 -9.34 -6.13 1.91
C LYS A 70 -9.94 -4.79 2.40
N ALA A 71 -9.11 -3.87 2.89
CA ALA A 71 -9.58 -2.57 3.37
C ALA A 71 -10.29 -1.76 2.27
N ILE A 72 -9.72 -1.75 1.07
CA ILE A 72 -10.32 -1.09 -0.11
C ILE A 72 -11.62 -1.79 -0.50
N ALA A 73 -11.64 -3.12 -0.56
CA ALA A 73 -12.83 -3.88 -0.93
C ALA A 73 -14.00 -3.63 0.04
N ASP A 74 -13.74 -3.62 1.34
CA ASP A 74 -14.74 -3.37 2.38
C ASP A 74 -15.32 -1.94 2.28
N ALA A 75 -14.52 -0.95 1.85
CA ALA A 75 -14.92 0.45 1.68
C ALA A 75 -15.30 0.85 0.24
N SER A 76 -15.30 -0.11 -0.70
CA SER A 76 -15.51 0.16 -2.14
C SER A 76 -16.86 0.81 -2.47
N HIS A 77 -17.85 0.63 -1.60
CA HIS A 77 -19.17 1.24 -1.73
C HIS A 77 -19.16 2.77 -1.60
N GLU A 78 -18.06 3.37 -1.12
CA GLU A 78 -17.87 4.82 -1.03
C GLU A 78 -17.38 5.44 -2.36
N LEU A 79 -16.96 4.63 -3.32
CA LEU A 79 -16.34 5.07 -4.57
C LEU A 79 -17.32 5.05 -5.74
N THR A 80 -17.27 6.08 -6.58
CA THR A 80 -17.92 6.01 -7.90
C THR A 80 -17.14 5.07 -8.84
N PRO A 81 -17.73 4.60 -9.95
CA PRO A 81 -17.01 3.78 -10.92
C PRO A 81 -15.76 4.45 -11.50
N ALA A 82 -15.75 5.79 -11.60
CA ALA A 82 -14.58 6.53 -12.05
C ALA A 82 -13.49 6.53 -10.98
N ASP A 83 -13.84 6.81 -9.72
CA ASP A 83 -12.90 6.83 -8.61
C ASP A 83 -12.21 5.47 -8.41
N GLN A 84 -12.96 4.38 -8.61
CA GLN A 84 -12.41 3.01 -8.54
C GLN A 84 -11.24 2.82 -9.50
N ILE A 85 -11.32 3.37 -10.71
CA ILE A 85 -10.24 3.27 -11.71
C ILE A 85 -9.00 4.06 -11.24
N HIS A 86 -9.19 5.25 -10.66
CA HIS A 86 -8.07 6.05 -10.15
C HIS A 86 -7.40 5.38 -8.93
N VAL A 87 -8.19 4.82 -8.01
CA VAL A 87 -7.70 4.07 -6.85
C VAL A 87 -6.95 2.81 -7.31
N GLU A 88 -7.48 2.05 -8.26
CA GLU A 88 -6.82 0.87 -8.82
C GLU A 88 -5.49 1.24 -9.50
N ASN A 89 -5.48 2.28 -10.33
CA ASN A 89 -4.26 2.76 -10.98
C ASN A 89 -3.18 3.17 -9.96
N LEU A 90 -3.57 3.88 -8.90
CA LEU A 90 -2.64 4.27 -7.85
C LEU A 90 -2.14 3.06 -7.06
N TYR A 91 -3.01 2.10 -6.75
CA TYR A 91 -2.64 0.84 -6.11
C TYR A 91 -1.61 0.06 -6.94
N LEU A 92 -1.79 0.00 -8.27
CA LEU A 92 -0.81 -0.60 -9.18
C LEU A 92 0.53 0.16 -9.17
N LYS A 93 0.53 1.49 -9.07
CA LYS A 93 1.76 2.29 -8.91
C LYS A 93 2.50 1.92 -7.61
N LEU A 94 1.79 1.71 -6.49
CA LEU A 94 2.39 1.26 -5.23
C LEU A 94 3.05 -0.11 -5.38
N ARG A 95 2.35 -1.07 -6.00
CA ARG A 95 2.89 -2.42 -6.24
C ARG A 95 4.13 -2.39 -7.14
N ALA A 96 4.07 -1.62 -8.23
CA ALA A 96 5.21 -1.43 -9.12
C ALA A 96 6.41 -0.80 -8.39
N ARG A 97 6.18 0.19 -7.51
CA ARG A 97 7.22 0.79 -6.66
C ARG A 97 7.82 -0.23 -5.69
N ALA A 98 7.01 -1.17 -5.22
CA ALA A 98 7.44 -2.32 -4.44
C ALA A 98 8.07 -3.45 -5.29
N GLY A 99 8.28 -3.28 -6.60
CA GLY A 99 8.85 -4.32 -7.47
C GLY A 99 7.93 -5.52 -7.69
N LEU A 100 6.63 -5.36 -7.43
CA LEU A 100 5.57 -6.31 -7.75
C LEU A 100 4.92 -5.81 -9.05
N ALA A 101 5.42 -6.27 -10.20
CA ALA A 101 4.87 -5.96 -11.52
C ALA A 101 4.08 -7.16 -12.06
#